data_AF-A0A2V6MMJ5-F1
#
_entry.id   AF-A0A2V6MMJ5-F1
#
_cell.length_a   1.000
_cell.length_b   1.000
_cell.length_c   1.000
_cell.angle_alpha   90.00
_cell.angle_beta   90.00
_cell.angle_gamma   90.00
#
_symmetry.space_group_name_H-M   'P 1'
#
loop_
_entity.id
_entity.type
_entity.pdbx_description
1 polymer ?
#
loop_
_entity_poly.entity_id
_entity_poly.type
_entity_poly.pdbx_seq_one_letter_code
_entity_poly.pdbx_strand_id
1 'polypeptide(L)'
;RVKAKEVHIELEQSAKEFLIEKGYDPQYGARPMRRAVERYLEDPFAEELLRGNVKGGDVVHVGVNNGKLVFTAAAPAGSEAASAS
;
A
#
# COMPACT_ATOMS: atom_id res chain seq x y z
N ARG A 1 -18.09 16.02 -7.37
CA ARG A 1 -18.27 15.10 -6.22
C ARG A 1 -17.17 14.05 -6.31
N VAL A 2 -16.13 14.13 -5.49
CA VAL A 2 -15.08 13.11 -5.43
C VAL A 2 -15.59 12.03 -4.49
N LYS A 3 -15.96 10.85 -5.01
CA LYS A 3 -16.17 9.67 -4.16
C LYS A 3 -14.81 9.35 -3.55
N ALA A 4 -14.73 9.28 -2.23
CA ALA A 4 -13.57 8.69 -1.56
C ALA A 4 -13.43 7.27 -2.11
N LYS A 5 -12.29 6.97 -2.73
CA LYS A 5 -11.98 5.60 -3.15
C LYS A 5 -11.58 4.87 -1.87
N GLU A 6 -12.48 4.06 -1.34
CA GLU A 6 -12.17 3.16 -0.23
C GLU A 6 -11.24 2.07 -0.77
N VAL A 7 -9.95 2.16 -0.46
CA VAL A 7 -8.98 1.11 -0.76
C VAL A 7 -8.45 0.60 0.57
N HIS A 8 -8.48 -0.72 0.75
CA HIS A 8 -7.97 -1.34 1.96
C HIS A 8 -6.52 -1.75 1.74
N ILE A 9 -5.64 -1.33 2.63
CA ILE A 9 -4.21 -1.68 2.57
C ILE A 9 -3.88 -2.61 3.73
N GLU A 10 -3.29 -3.75 3.42
CA GLU A 10 -2.78 -4.71 4.38
C GLU A 10 -1.25 -4.75 4.29
N LEU A 11 -0.59 -4.24 5.32
CA LEU A 11 0.87 -4.27 5.42
C LEU A 11 1.33 -5.61 5.97
N GLU A 12 2.12 -6.33 5.18
CA GLU A 12 2.88 -7.47 5.67
C GLU A 12 3.91 -7.02 6.71
N GLN A 13 4.38 -7.99 7.50
CA GLN A 13 5.43 -7.75 8.49
C GLN A 13 6.70 -7.18 7.84
N SER A 14 7.07 -7.68 6.66
CA SER A 14 8.20 -7.20 5.86
C SER A 14 8.10 -5.71 5.53
N ALA A 15 6.92 -5.24 5.12
CA ALA A 15 6.66 -3.84 4.80
C ALA A 15 6.71 -2.94 6.04
N LYS A 16 6.19 -3.42 7.19
CA LYS A 16 6.28 -2.69 8.46
C LYS A 16 7.74 -2.51 8.88
N GLU A 17 8.54 -3.57 8.82
CA GLU A 17 9.96 -3.53 9.16
C GLU A 17 10.74 -2.61 8.23
N PHE A 18 10.46 -2.66 6.94
CA PHE A 18 11.05 -1.74 5.96
C PHE A 18 10.76 -0.27 6.29
N LEU A 19 9.50 0.06 6.62
CA LEU A 19 9.12 1.43 6.97
C LEU A 19 9.78 1.89 8.27
N ILE A 20 9.92 1.00 9.26
CA ILE A 20 10.65 1.29 10.49
C ILE A 20 12.13 1.53 10.19
N GLU A 21 12.78 0.67 9.39
CA GLU A 21 14.18 0.84 9.01
C GLU A 21 14.42 2.17 8.29
N LYS A 22 13.49 2.61 7.43
CA LYS A 22 13.62 3.87 6.69
C LYS A 22 13.15 5.11 7.46
N GLY A 23 12.31 4.94 8.48
CA GLY A 23 11.61 6.04 9.17
C GLY A 23 11.97 6.21 10.65
N TYR A 24 12.73 5.28 11.23
CA TYR A 24 13.24 5.37 12.58
C TYR A 24 14.66 5.94 12.58
N ASP A 25 14.87 6.95 13.40
CA ASP A 25 16.20 7.50 13.67
C ASP A 25 16.47 7.41 15.18
N PRO A 26 17.60 6.84 15.64
CA PRO A 26 17.88 6.70 17.08
C PRO A 26 17.91 8.03 17.84
N GLN A 27 18.29 9.13 17.18
CA GLN A 27 18.38 10.46 17.76
C GLN A 27 17.02 11.18 17.75
N TYR A 28 16.18 10.92 16.75
CA TYR A 28 14.90 11.62 16.55
C TYR A 28 13.65 10.76 16.80
N GLY A 29 13.81 9.49 17.14
CA GLY A 29 12.76 8.50 17.30
C GLY A 29 11.93 8.30 16.03
N ALA A 30 10.62 8.08 16.20
CA ALA A 30 9.69 7.90 15.09
C ALA A 30 9.31 9.20 14.36
N ARG A 31 9.92 10.36 14.67
CA ARG A 31 9.61 11.63 13.98
C ARG A 31 9.77 11.56 12.47
N PRO A 32 10.79 10.88 11.91
CA PRO A 32 10.92 10.72 10.46
C PRO A 32 9.93 9.71 9.85
N MET A 33 9.18 8.94 10.65
CA MET A 33 8.28 7.89 10.15
C MET A 33 7.25 8.41 9.18
N ARG A 34 6.68 9.59 9.46
CA ARG A 34 5.69 10.20 8.57
C ARG A 34 6.25 10.38 7.16
N ARG A 35 7.47 10.90 7.05
CA ARG A 35 8.13 11.10 5.75
C ARG A 35 8.44 9.77 5.08
N ALA A 36 8.81 8.75 5.83
CA ALA A 36 9.05 7.42 5.29
C ALA A 36 7.76 6.80 4.73
N VAL A 37 6.64 6.91 5.47
CA VAL A 37 5.32 6.45 5.00
C VAL A 37 4.91 7.22 3.74
N GLU A 38 5.00 8.55 3.75
CA GLU A 38 4.69 9.39 2.58
C GLU A 38 5.52 8.94 1.36
N ARG A 39 6.85 8.90 1.49
CA ARG A 39 7.76 8.63 0.36
C ARG A 39 7.73 7.19 -0.17
N TYR A 40 7.63 6.22 0.73
CA TYR A 40 7.81 4.81 0.36
C TYR A 40 6.50 4.06 0.22
N LEU A 41 5.43 4.51 0.87
CA LEU A 41 4.11 3.89 0.80
C LEU A 41 3.13 4.75 0.01
N GLU A 42 2.88 6.00 0.42
CA GLU A 42 1.81 6.81 -0.17
C GLU A 42 2.11 7.25 -1.61
N ASP A 43 3.31 7.79 -1.87
CA ASP A 43 3.68 8.24 -3.21
C ASP A 43 3.65 7.09 -4.24
N PRO A 44 4.28 5.91 -4.00
CA PRO A 44 4.23 4.81 -4.95
C PRO A 44 2.82 4.20 -5.07
N PHE A 45 2.05 4.17 -3.99
CA PHE A 45 0.68 3.68 -4.04
C PHE A 45 -0.23 4.58 -4.88
N ALA A 46 -0.05 5.90 -4.79
CA ALA A 46 -0.76 6.85 -5.64
C ALA A 46 -0.43 6.61 -7.13
N GLU A 47 0.81 6.30 -7.47
CA GLU A 47 1.18 5.92 -8.84
C GLU A 47 0.45 4.65 -9.31
N GLU A 48 0.37 3.62 -8.47
CA GLU A 48 -0.34 2.37 -8.81
C GLU A 48 -1.85 2.58 -9.02
N LEU A 49 -2.46 3.49 -8.24
CA LEU A 49 -3.84 3.94 -8.44
C LEU A 49 -4.02 4.71 -9.76
N LEU A 50 -3.05 5.54 -10.14
CA LEU A 50 -3.07 6.30 -11.39
C LEU A 50 -2.86 5.40 -12.62
N ARG A 51 -2.01 4.38 -12.49
CA ARG A 51 -1.77 3.35 -13.52
C ARG A 51 -2.95 2.40 -13.69
N GLY A 52 -3.83 2.31 -12.69
CA GLY A 52 -5.00 1.43 -12.69
C GLY A 52 -4.70 -0.01 -12.27
N ASN A 53 -3.51 -0.25 -11.72
CA ASN A 53 -3.10 -1.53 -11.14
C ASN A 53 -3.85 -1.82 -9.83
N VAL A 54 -4.27 -0.75 -9.14
CA VAL A 54 -5.14 -0.79 -7.96
C VAL A 54 -6.41 -0.01 -8.26
N LYS A 55 -7.56 -0.54 -7.84
CA LYS A 55 -8.88 0.08 -8.00
C LYS A 55 -9.55 0.32 -6.65
N GLY A 56 -10.55 1.21 -6.66
CA GLY A 56 -11.39 1.43 -5.49
C GLY A 56 -12.15 0.16 -5.14
N GLY A 57 -12.11 -0.25 -3.87
CA GLY A 57 -12.69 -1.49 -3.35
C GLY A 57 -11.69 -2.64 -3.22
N ASP A 58 -10.50 -2.55 -3.82
CA ASP A 58 -9.49 -3.61 -3.73
C ASP A 58 -8.92 -3.72 -2.31
N VAL A 59 -8.51 -4.94 -1.95
CA VAL A 59 -7.63 -5.19 -0.81
C VAL A 59 -6.21 -5.30 -1.34
N VAL A 60 -5.33 -4.41 -0.91
CA VAL A 60 -3.97 -4.30 -1.41
C VAL A 60 -3.01 -4.81 -0.36
N HIS A 61 -2.38 -5.95 -0.65
CA HIS A 61 -1.30 -6.47 0.17
C HIS A 61 0.00 -5.78 -0.19
N VAL A 62 0.70 -5.30 0.83
CA VAL A 62 1.96 -4.57 0.68
C VAL A 62 3.07 -5.36 1.34
N GLY A 63 3.99 -5.82 0.51
CA GLY A 63 5.20 -6.55 0.92
C GLY A 63 6.47 -5.82 0.47
N VAL A 64 7.61 -6.49 0.62
CA VAL A 64 8.92 -5.98 0.19
C VAL A 64 9.53 -6.92 -0.84
N ASN A 65 10.01 -6.36 -1.95
CA ASN A 65 10.82 -7.07 -2.93
C ASN A 65 11.98 -6.18 -3.36
N ASN A 66 13.21 -6.73 -3.39
CA ASN A 66 14.41 -6.01 -3.82
C ASN A 66 14.59 -4.62 -3.16
N GLY A 67 14.27 -4.54 -1.86
CA GLY A 67 14.41 -3.30 -1.08
C GLY A 67 13.39 -2.20 -1.43
N LYS A 68 12.26 -2.56 -2.04
CA LYS A 68 11.16 -1.65 -2.35
C LYS A 68 9.83 -2.25 -1.92
N LEU A 69 8.87 -1.39 -1.58
CA LEU A 69 7.49 -1.84 -1.36
C LEU A 69 6.87 -2.28 -2.70
N VAL A 70 6.17 -3.41 -2.66
CA VAL A 70 5.41 -3.94 -3.79
C VAL A 70 3.95 -4.05 -3.37
N PHE A 71 3.07 -3.66 -4.29
CA PHE A 71 1.62 -3.62 -4.08
C PHE A 71 0.98 -4.73 -4.91
N THR A 72 0.23 -5.59 -4.24
CA THR A 72 -0.52 -6.67 -4.88
C THR A 72 -1.99 -6.47 -4.58
N ALA A 73 -2.77 -6.10 -5.60
CA ALA A 73 -4.21 -6.00 -5.48
C ALA A 73 -4.83 -7.42 -5.49
N ALA A 74 -5.46 -7.79 -4.38
CA ALA A 74 -6.44 -8.86 -4.35
C ALA A 74 -7.80 -8.26 -4.75
N ALA A 75 -8.52 -8.97 -5.62
CA ALA A 75 -9.86 -8.59 -6.03
C ALA A 75 -10.72 -8.29 -4.79
N PRO A 76 -11.68 -7.34 -4.88
CA PRO A 76 -12.57 -7.05 -3.77
C PRO A 76 -13.23 -8.37 -3.33
N ALA A 77 -13.28 -8.61 -2.02
CA ALA A 77 -13.85 -9.82 -1.41
C ALA A 77 -15.37 -10.02 -1.67
N GLY A 78 -15.92 -9.40 -2.71
CA GLY A 78 -17.28 -9.56 -3.22
C GLY A 78 -17.37 -9.70 -4.75
N SER A 79 -16.28 -10.03 -5.46
CA SER A 79 -16.31 -10.28 -6.91
C SER A 79 -16.01 -11.74 -7.26
N GLU A 80 -16.90 -12.63 -6.84
CA GLU A 80 -17.10 -13.98 -7.37
C GLU A 80 -18.59 -14.28 -7.11
N ALA A 81 -19.53 -14.21 -8.05
CA ALA A 81 -19.61 -14.92 -9.32
C ALA A 81 -20.54 -14.17 -10.32
N ALA A 82 -20.00 -13.66 -11.42
CA ALA A 82 -20.77 -13.25 -12.59
C ALA A 82 -19.89 -13.36 -13.86
N SER A 83 -19.32 -14.54 -14.10
CA SER A 83 -18.78 -14.93 -15.40
C SER A 83 -18.45 -16.42 -15.42
N ALA A 84 -19.50 -17.24 -15.37
CA ALA A 84 -19.47 -18.56 -15.98
C ALA A 84 -20.78 -18.67 -16.80
N SER A 85 -20.66 -18.31 -18.08
CA SER A 85 -21.57 -18.72 -19.14
C SER A 85 -21.27 -20.16 -19.54
#